data_AF-A0A1I8HFL9-F1
#
_entry.id   AF-A0A1I8HFL9-F1
#
_cell.length_a   1.000
_cell.length_b   1.000
_cell.length_c   1.000
_cell.angle_alpha   90.00
_cell.angle_beta   90.00
_cell.angle_gamma   90.00
#
_symmetry.space_group_name_H-M   'P 1'
#
loop_
_entity.id
_entity.type
_entity.pdbx_description
1 polymer ?
#
loop_
_entity_poly.entity_id
_entity_poly.type
_entity_poly.pdbx_seq_one_letter_code
_entity_poly.pdbx_strand_id
1 'polypeptide(L)'
;NTALHYAAKEDSTGRCVRLLLEYSAPISENNSSETAVDFAIFVSNREALEIFFSEQYWSWTMAYRRENGRTHMDKLIEHSLEFATKVLDYGISTTVRDPMDKNFAVIYNYSLIDPGPDDPASQPHRYLALMTMARFKQLDLLKHPLSSAVMQEKWTKFAITSLLVDLIFYVLFLTCLTIFVMDQGPLRPTEMDEQGCRNTSAGMKQPVNATSSFGSGSGRPKLTNWRIIVEKSVVTCLLLIRILLELLKLIHKRLSYFMSIEVYFYLSLYFSTFLFMYPPDSEPCMWNWMFGLVSIVLAWSLVLFQIECVSFTGLYSLMFQKVLASLVKVLLIFCFFIMAFAMAFYSSMRSSTPFSTVPYAILKTFDMTVGELEFVTYFVTADYGSFQTAVQCVFTAFVVIMPIALMNLLIGIAVGDIEGITRDAELQLLA
;
A
#
# COMPACT_ATOMS: atom_id res chain seq x y z
N ASN A 1 -32.93 -4.65 34.10
CA ASN A 1 -33.80 -5.04 32.97
C ASN A 1 -35.22 -4.63 33.27
N THR A 2 -35.84 -3.83 32.41
CA THR A 2 -37.26 -3.49 32.50
C THR A 2 -38.14 -4.58 31.86
N ALA A 3 -39.46 -4.51 32.04
CA ALA A 3 -40.39 -5.43 31.38
C ALA A 3 -40.21 -5.46 29.85
N LEU A 4 -39.86 -4.32 29.25
CA LEU A 4 -39.57 -4.20 27.82
C LEU A 4 -38.34 -5.01 27.38
N HIS A 5 -37.32 -5.16 28.24
CA HIS A 5 -36.12 -5.95 27.93
C HIS A 5 -36.45 -7.45 27.84
N TYR A 6 -37.27 -7.96 28.76
CA TYR A 6 -37.70 -9.36 28.74
C TYR A 6 -38.65 -9.65 27.58
N ALA A 7 -39.58 -8.73 27.30
CA ALA A 7 -40.45 -8.82 26.13
C ALA A 7 -39.64 -8.85 24.83
N ALA A 8 -38.66 -7.96 24.67
CA ALA A 8 -37.79 -7.94 23.48
C ALA A 8 -36.97 -9.23 23.31
N LYS A 9 -36.58 -9.88 24.41
CA LYS A 9 -35.76 -11.09 24.40
C LYS A 9 -36.55 -12.36 24.06
N GLU A 10 -37.75 -12.54 24.62
CA GLU A 10 -38.45 -13.84 24.58
C GLU A 10 -39.79 -13.80 23.83
N ASP A 11 -40.36 -12.64 23.54
CA ASP A 11 -41.66 -12.56 22.87
C ASP A 11 -41.54 -12.90 21.38
N SER A 12 -41.88 -14.14 21.04
CA SER A 12 -41.94 -14.61 19.64
C SER A 12 -43.02 -13.93 18.79
N THR A 13 -43.99 -13.22 19.39
CA THR A 13 -45.16 -12.67 18.68
C THR A 13 -45.19 -11.13 18.57
N GLY A 14 -44.20 -10.44 19.17
CA GLY A 14 -44.10 -8.98 19.20
C GLY A 14 -45.24 -8.22 19.88
N ARG A 15 -46.33 -8.89 20.30
CA ARG A 15 -47.53 -8.27 20.86
C ARG A 15 -47.27 -7.63 22.21
N CYS A 16 -46.44 -8.25 23.05
CA CYS A 16 -46.07 -7.70 24.34
C CYS A 16 -45.24 -6.42 24.16
N VAL A 17 -44.33 -6.41 23.18
CA VAL A 17 -43.53 -5.24 22.84
C VAL A 17 -44.42 -4.10 22.36
N ARG A 18 -45.36 -4.38 21.44
CA ARG A 18 -46.30 -3.37 20.91
C ARG A 18 -47.17 -2.76 22.02
N LEU A 19 -47.74 -3.60 22.88
CA LEU A 19 -48.62 -3.14 23.96
C LEU A 19 -47.84 -2.29 24.97
N LEU A 20 -46.62 -2.69 25.34
CA LEU A 20 -45.78 -1.89 26.24
C LEU A 20 -45.41 -0.53 25.64
N LEU A 21 -45.15 -0.48 24.33
CA LEU A 21 -44.84 0.77 23.63
C LEU A 21 -46.07 1.67 23.45
N GLU A 22 -47.27 1.12 23.24
CA GLU A 22 -48.54 1.87 23.20
C GLU A 22 -48.84 2.55 24.54
N TYR A 23 -48.48 1.92 25.67
CA TYR A 23 -48.57 2.51 27.01
C TYR A 23 -47.38 3.41 27.38
N SER A 24 -46.55 3.82 26.40
CA SER A 24 -45.41 4.73 26.60
C SER A 24 -44.37 4.21 27.60
N ALA A 25 -44.11 2.89 27.61
CA ALA A 25 -43.04 2.34 28.44
C ALA A 25 -41.69 3.00 28.10
N PRO A 26 -40.90 3.43 29.10
CA PRO A 26 -39.63 4.10 28.86
C PRO A 26 -38.62 3.11 28.28
N ILE A 27 -38.00 3.47 27.16
CA ILE A 27 -36.89 2.73 26.58
C ILE A 27 -35.61 3.17 27.32
N SER A 28 -35.45 2.66 28.54
CA SER A 28 -34.30 2.96 29.39
C SER A 28 -33.17 1.96 29.19
N GLU A 29 -31.96 2.37 29.57
CA GLU A 29 -30.83 1.46 29.67
C GLU A 29 -30.91 0.60 30.93
N ASN A 30 -30.34 -0.61 30.84
CA ASN A 30 -30.03 -1.44 32.01
C ASN A 30 -28.70 -1.03 32.64
N ASN A 31 -28.37 -1.58 33.82
CA ASN A 31 -27.08 -1.41 34.52
C ASN A 31 -25.84 -1.77 33.66
N SER A 32 -26.02 -2.48 32.55
CA SER A 32 -24.99 -2.83 31.57
C SER A 32 -24.96 -1.92 30.33
N SER A 33 -25.65 -0.77 30.35
CA SER A 33 -25.85 0.13 29.19
C SER A 33 -26.52 -0.53 27.97
N GLU A 34 -27.30 -1.58 28.20
CA GLU A 34 -28.07 -2.30 27.17
C GLU A 34 -29.50 -1.81 27.15
N THR A 35 -30.02 -1.53 25.96
CA THR A 35 -31.42 -1.19 25.75
C THR A 35 -32.23 -2.43 25.35
N ALA A 36 -33.56 -2.34 25.43
CA ALA A 36 -34.43 -3.40 24.94
C ALA A 36 -34.22 -3.71 23.44
N VAL A 37 -33.85 -2.71 22.63
CA VAL A 37 -33.53 -2.89 21.20
C VAL A 37 -32.30 -3.77 21.03
N ASP A 38 -31.27 -3.55 21.85
CA ASP A 38 -30.05 -4.38 21.80
C ASP A 38 -30.34 -5.85 22.08
N PHE A 39 -31.19 -6.15 23.05
CA PHE A 39 -31.62 -7.52 23.34
C PHE A 39 -32.42 -8.15 22.19
N ALA A 40 -33.28 -7.38 21.52
CA ALA A 40 -33.99 -7.85 20.32
C ALA A 40 -33.00 -8.18 19.18
N ILE A 41 -31.94 -7.37 19.03
CA ILE A 41 -30.88 -7.59 18.03
C ILE A 41 -30.09 -8.87 18.36
N PHE A 42 -29.67 -9.07 19.62
CA PHE A 42 -28.91 -10.26 20.03
C PHE A 42 -29.67 -11.57 19.80
N VAL A 43 -30.99 -11.57 20.02
CA VAL A 43 -31.84 -12.75 19.82
C VAL A 43 -32.30 -12.86 18.36
N SER A 44 -32.06 -11.85 17.51
CA SER A 44 -32.59 -11.76 16.14
C SER A 44 -34.12 -11.89 16.08
N ASN A 45 -34.80 -11.29 17.06
CA ASN A 45 -36.26 -11.31 17.12
C ASN A 45 -36.87 -10.35 16.08
N ARG A 46 -37.22 -10.87 14.91
CA ARG A 46 -37.70 -10.10 13.76
C ARG A 46 -38.91 -9.23 14.07
N GLU A 47 -39.90 -9.76 14.79
CA GLU A 47 -41.16 -9.06 15.02
C GLU A 47 -40.99 -7.88 15.99
N ALA A 48 -40.17 -8.07 17.03
CA ALA A 48 -39.81 -6.98 17.93
C ALA A 48 -39.01 -5.89 17.19
N LEU A 49 -38.07 -6.26 16.32
CA LEU A 49 -37.29 -5.32 15.52
C LEU A 49 -38.17 -4.52 14.53
N GLU A 50 -39.11 -5.17 13.83
CA GLU A 50 -40.04 -4.45 12.94
C GLU A 50 -40.87 -3.39 13.69
N ILE A 51 -41.22 -3.63 14.96
CA ILE A 51 -41.93 -2.65 15.80
C ILE A 51 -41.01 -1.50 16.22
N PHE A 52 -39.78 -1.80 16.66
CA PHE A 52 -38.82 -0.77 17.10
C PHE A 52 -38.33 0.15 15.97
N PHE A 53 -38.35 -0.34 14.72
CA PHE A 53 -37.98 0.44 13.53
C PHE A 53 -39.20 0.96 12.75
N SER A 54 -40.39 0.94 13.35
CA SER A 54 -41.58 1.64 12.83
C SER A 54 -41.36 3.17 12.83
N GLU A 55 -42.04 3.89 11.93
CA GLU A 55 -41.93 5.36 11.78
C GLU A 55 -42.08 6.13 13.10
N GLN A 56 -42.90 5.62 14.03
CA GLN A 56 -43.13 6.24 15.33
C GLN A 56 -41.90 6.26 16.25
N TYR A 57 -41.06 5.23 16.18
CA TYR A 57 -39.91 5.04 17.08
C TYR A 57 -38.57 5.25 16.37
N TRP A 58 -38.57 5.34 15.04
CA TRP A 58 -37.38 5.51 14.19
C TRP A 58 -36.46 6.64 14.66
N SER A 59 -37.01 7.81 14.96
CA SER A 59 -36.22 8.98 15.39
C SER A 59 -35.45 8.72 16.68
N TRP A 60 -36.06 8.03 17.65
CA TRP A 60 -35.41 7.66 18.91
C TRP A 60 -34.38 6.55 18.70
N THR A 61 -34.76 5.48 18.00
CA THR A 61 -33.89 4.32 17.73
C THR A 61 -32.63 4.74 16.97
N MET A 62 -32.76 5.68 16.03
CA MET A 62 -31.63 6.20 15.26
C MET A 62 -30.82 7.28 15.98
N ALA A 63 -31.40 7.96 16.98
CA ALA A 63 -30.70 8.93 17.82
C ALA A 63 -29.98 8.30 19.01
N TYR A 64 -30.37 7.09 19.44
CA TYR A 64 -29.76 6.43 20.59
C TYR A 64 -28.26 6.15 20.38
N ARG A 65 -27.45 6.49 21.39
CA ARG A 65 -26.00 6.27 21.41
C ARG A 65 -25.61 5.75 22.79
N ARG A 66 -24.78 4.70 22.81
CA ARG A 66 -24.17 4.19 24.04
C ARG A 66 -22.96 5.06 24.43
N GLU A 67 -22.55 5.04 25.70
CA GLU A 67 -21.36 5.75 26.22
C GLU A 67 -20.04 5.49 25.45
N ASN A 68 -19.93 4.36 24.76
CA ASN A 68 -18.78 3.99 23.93
C ASN A 68 -18.94 4.37 22.44
N GLY A 69 -19.97 5.15 22.08
CA GLY A 69 -20.17 5.71 20.74
C GLY A 69 -20.78 4.75 19.71
N ARG A 70 -21.12 3.50 20.09
CA ARG A 70 -21.75 2.54 19.18
C ARG A 70 -23.24 2.85 18.98
N THR A 71 -23.70 2.70 17.74
CA THR A 71 -25.11 2.84 17.35
C THR A 71 -25.81 1.47 17.34
N HIS A 72 -27.15 1.45 17.28
CA HIS A 72 -27.88 0.20 17.01
C HIS A 72 -27.55 -0.37 15.63
N MET A 73 -27.21 0.47 14.65
CA MET A 73 -26.78 0.03 13.32
C MET A 73 -25.51 -0.82 13.39
N ASP A 74 -24.54 -0.48 14.25
CA ASP A 74 -23.33 -1.32 14.41
C ASP A 74 -23.66 -2.72 14.94
N LYS A 75 -24.62 -2.81 15.87
CA LYS A 75 -25.05 -4.10 16.43
C LYS A 75 -25.90 -4.89 15.44
N LEU A 76 -26.71 -4.22 14.63
CA LEU A 76 -27.43 -4.85 13.53
C LEU A 76 -26.46 -5.43 12.50
N ILE A 77 -25.41 -4.68 12.15
CA ILE A 77 -24.31 -5.16 11.33
C ILE A 77 -23.65 -6.36 12.03
N GLU A 78 -23.38 -6.33 13.34
CA GLU A 78 -22.73 -7.46 14.01
C GLU A 78 -23.58 -8.75 14.09
N HIS A 79 -24.90 -8.63 14.31
CA HIS A 79 -25.74 -9.78 14.69
C HIS A 79 -26.89 -10.12 13.73
N SER A 80 -27.39 -9.19 12.91
CA SER A 80 -28.59 -9.42 12.07
C SER A 80 -28.52 -8.71 10.70
N LEU A 81 -27.82 -9.35 9.76
CA LEU A 81 -27.65 -8.88 8.38
C LEU A 81 -28.97 -8.67 7.62
N GLU A 82 -29.92 -9.59 7.75
CA GLU A 82 -31.23 -9.51 7.09
C GLU A 82 -32.05 -8.30 7.56
N PHE A 83 -31.89 -7.90 8.81
CA PHE A 83 -32.60 -6.73 9.32
C PHE A 83 -31.84 -5.45 8.96
N ALA A 84 -30.50 -5.48 8.97
CA ALA A 84 -29.67 -4.37 8.52
C ALA A 84 -29.97 -3.97 7.07
N THR A 85 -30.15 -4.95 6.16
CA THR A 85 -30.55 -4.69 4.76
C THR A 85 -31.90 -3.99 4.67
N LYS A 86 -32.93 -4.50 5.36
CA LYS A 86 -34.24 -3.84 5.44
C LYS A 86 -34.16 -2.41 5.99
N VAL A 87 -33.31 -2.18 6.98
CA VAL A 87 -33.11 -0.85 7.56
C VAL A 87 -32.46 0.10 6.54
N LEU A 88 -31.56 -0.39 5.69
CA LEU A 88 -30.99 0.39 4.59
C LEU A 88 -31.97 0.62 3.44
N ASP A 89 -32.91 -0.30 3.19
CA ASP A 89 -33.98 -0.12 2.19
C ASP A 89 -34.87 1.09 2.53
N TYR A 90 -35.15 1.34 3.81
CA TYR A 90 -35.87 2.57 4.24
C TYR A 90 -35.10 3.85 3.92
N GLY A 91 -33.79 3.78 3.71
CA GLY A 91 -32.97 4.89 3.24
C GLY A 91 -33.12 5.19 1.75
N ILE A 92 -33.84 4.35 0.99
CA ILE A 92 -34.08 4.52 -0.44
C ILE A 92 -35.53 4.91 -0.68
N SER A 93 -35.75 6.10 -1.25
CA SER A 93 -37.09 6.55 -1.61
C SER A 93 -37.17 6.85 -3.10
N THR A 94 -38.32 6.52 -3.71
CA THR A 94 -38.59 6.81 -5.13
C THR A 94 -39.66 7.90 -5.22
N THR A 95 -39.42 8.88 -6.08
CA THR A 95 -40.33 10.04 -6.27
C THR A 95 -41.59 9.68 -7.05
N VAL A 96 -41.48 8.76 -8.00
CA VAL A 96 -42.57 8.28 -8.85
C VAL A 96 -42.49 6.76 -8.94
N ARG A 97 -43.64 6.07 -9.01
CA ARG A 97 -43.68 4.59 -9.08
C ARG A 97 -43.30 4.03 -10.46
N ASP A 98 -43.41 4.83 -11.51
CA ASP A 98 -43.14 4.40 -12.89
C ASP A 98 -41.68 4.68 -13.29
N PRO A 99 -40.86 3.64 -13.57
CA PRO A 99 -39.45 3.80 -13.91
C PRO A 99 -39.17 4.47 -15.27
N MET A 100 -40.20 4.60 -16.11
CA MET A 100 -40.11 5.14 -17.47
C MET A 100 -40.47 6.62 -17.56
N ASP A 101 -40.90 7.23 -16.45
CA ASP A 101 -41.18 8.66 -16.40
C ASP A 101 -39.86 9.46 -16.40
N LYS A 102 -39.83 10.57 -17.14
CA LYS A 102 -38.67 11.49 -17.20
C LYS A 102 -38.33 12.09 -15.83
N ASN A 103 -39.30 12.14 -14.91
CA ASN A 103 -39.13 12.66 -13.56
C ASN A 103 -38.84 11.56 -12.52
N PHE A 104 -38.60 10.31 -12.95
CA PHE A 104 -38.22 9.24 -12.03
C PHE A 104 -36.83 9.51 -11.43
N ALA A 105 -36.81 9.88 -10.15
CA ALA A 105 -35.59 10.04 -9.37
C ALA A 105 -35.62 9.14 -8.14
N VAL A 106 -34.49 8.46 -7.90
CA VAL A 106 -34.21 7.70 -6.67
C VAL A 106 -33.47 8.62 -5.72
N ILE A 107 -34.04 8.85 -4.54
CA ILE A 107 -33.46 9.68 -3.49
C ILE A 107 -32.86 8.76 -2.43
N TYR A 108 -31.55 8.90 -2.22
CA TYR A 108 -30.81 8.18 -1.21
C TYR A 108 -30.62 9.05 0.05
N ASN A 109 -31.05 8.55 1.20
CA ASN A 109 -30.82 9.17 2.49
C ASN A 109 -29.60 8.54 3.17
N TYR A 110 -28.49 9.28 3.21
CA TYR A 110 -27.22 8.79 3.73
C TYR A 110 -27.08 8.90 5.26
N SER A 111 -28.08 9.47 5.95
CA SER A 111 -28.03 9.68 7.41
C SER A 111 -27.78 8.39 8.21
N LEU A 112 -28.22 7.25 7.68
CA LEU A 112 -27.99 5.91 8.25
C LEU A 112 -26.52 5.46 8.21
N ILE A 113 -25.77 5.88 7.19
CA ILE A 113 -24.40 5.39 6.93
C ILE A 113 -23.34 6.41 7.36
N ASP A 114 -23.61 7.69 7.11
CA ASP A 114 -22.73 8.82 7.45
C ASP A 114 -23.61 10.01 7.85
N PRO A 115 -23.95 10.15 9.15
CA PRO A 115 -24.82 11.21 9.63
C PRO A 115 -24.19 12.62 9.55
N GLY A 116 -22.90 12.72 9.19
CA GLY A 116 -22.18 13.97 9.01
C GLY A 116 -21.27 14.35 10.18
N PRO A 117 -20.43 15.39 9.99
CA PRO A 117 -19.42 15.80 10.97
C PRO A 117 -20.01 16.51 12.20
N ASP A 118 -21.18 17.13 12.05
CA ASP A 118 -21.86 17.89 13.11
C ASP A 118 -22.78 17.01 14.00
N ASP A 119 -22.96 15.74 13.63
CA ASP A 119 -23.73 14.80 14.44
C ASP A 119 -22.92 14.41 15.70
N PRO A 120 -23.51 14.44 16.91
CA PRO A 120 -22.88 13.92 18.12
C PRO A 120 -22.39 12.47 18.00
N ALA A 121 -22.92 11.68 17.06
CA ALA A 121 -22.43 10.35 16.66
C ALA A 121 -20.98 10.36 16.16
N SER A 122 -20.46 11.50 15.71
CA SER A 122 -19.11 11.66 15.18
C SER A 122 -18.05 11.99 16.25
N GLN A 123 -18.42 12.08 17.53
CA GLN A 123 -17.48 12.32 18.64
C GLN A 123 -17.46 11.10 19.60
N PRO A 124 -16.26 10.57 19.98
CA PRO A 124 -14.92 11.06 19.67
C PRO A 124 -14.35 10.58 18.31
N HIS A 125 -14.99 9.62 17.64
CA HIS A 125 -14.59 9.14 16.32
C HIS A 125 -15.78 9.23 15.35
N ARG A 126 -15.53 9.70 14.12
CA ARG A 126 -16.56 9.80 13.08
C ARG A 126 -17.25 8.46 12.87
N TYR A 127 -18.56 8.42 13.07
CA TYR A 127 -19.35 7.23 12.78
C TYR A 127 -19.38 6.98 11.27
N LEU A 128 -18.95 5.80 10.84
CA LEU A 128 -19.05 5.37 9.45
C LEU A 128 -19.45 3.90 9.41
N ALA A 129 -20.71 3.65 9.07
CA ALA A 129 -21.26 2.29 9.02
C ALA A 129 -20.50 1.41 8.00
N LEU A 130 -19.97 1.99 6.91
CA LEU A 130 -19.14 1.25 5.94
C LEU A 130 -17.88 0.63 6.58
N MET A 131 -17.30 1.30 7.58
CA MET A 131 -16.09 0.80 8.25
C MET A 131 -16.43 -0.40 9.15
N THR A 132 -17.59 -0.38 9.80
CA THR A 132 -18.07 -1.52 10.60
C THR A 132 -18.47 -2.70 9.70
N MET A 133 -19.15 -2.44 8.58
CA MET A 133 -19.43 -3.46 7.55
C MET A 133 -18.16 -4.13 7.03
N ALA A 134 -17.11 -3.36 6.74
CA ALA A 134 -15.83 -3.86 6.28
C ALA A 134 -15.11 -4.69 7.36
N ARG A 135 -15.15 -4.24 8.62
CA ARG A 135 -14.54 -4.96 9.76
C ARG A 135 -15.19 -6.33 9.98
N PHE A 136 -16.51 -6.41 9.84
CA PHE A 136 -17.26 -7.67 9.97
C PHE A 136 -17.34 -8.47 8.65
N LYS A 137 -16.66 -8.03 7.58
CA LYS A 137 -16.61 -8.68 6.26
C LYS A 137 -17.99 -8.97 5.65
N GLN A 138 -18.93 -8.06 5.85
CA GLN A 138 -20.30 -8.23 5.37
C GLN A 138 -20.46 -7.74 3.93
N LEU A 139 -20.07 -8.60 2.99
CA LEU A 139 -20.05 -8.27 1.56
C LEU A 139 -21.43 -7.84 1.05
N ASP A 140 -22.50 -8.55 1.40
CA ASP A 140 -23.86 -8.28 0.91
C ASP A 140 -24.36 -6.87 1.28
N LEU A 141 -23.98 -6.38 2.47
CA LEU A 141 -24.36 -5.04 2.94
C LEU A 141 -23.51 -3.94 2.29
N LEU A 142 -22.26 -4.24 1.94
CA LEU A 142 -21.37 -3.36 1.17
C LEU A 142 -21.78 -3.22 -0.30
N LYS A 143 -22.46 -4.22 -0.86
CA LYS A 143 -22.97 -4.23 -2.24
C LYS A 143 -24.33 -3.54 -2.38
N HIS A 144 -25.02 -3.31 -1.27
CA HIS A 144 -26.31 -2.64 -1.24
C HIS A 144 -26.29 -1.32 -2.06
N PRO A 145 -27.35 -1.00 -2.82
CA PRO A 145 -27.39 0.19 -3.68
C PRO A 145 -27.11 1.50 -2.92
N LEU A 146 -27.49 1.57 -1.65
CA LEU A 146 -27.23 2.76 -0.81
C LEU A 146 -25.74 2.86 -0.40
N SER A 147 -25.08 1.76 -0.06
CA SER A 147 -23.65 1.77 0.33
C SER A 147 -22.74 1.99 -0.88
N SER A 148 -23.06 1.38 -2.03
CA SER A 148 -22.37 1.63 -3.29
C SER A 148 -22.55 3.07 -3.78
N ALA A 149 -23.76 3.64 -3.70
CA ALA A 149 -24.01 5.04 -4.04
C ALA A 149 -23.21 6.01 -3.16
N VAL A 150 -23.17 5.80 -1.84
CA VAL A 150 -22.34 6.61 -0.91
C VAL A 150 -20.86 6.52 -1.29
N MET A 151 -20.38 5.31 -1.57
CA MET A 151 -18.98 5.09 -1.92
C MET A 151 -18.63 5.77 -3.24
N GLN A 152 -19.50 5.68 -4.25
CA GLN A 152 -19.33 6.33 -5.54
C GLN A 152 -19.40 7.86 -5.43
N GLU A 153 -20.30 8.42 -4.62
CA GLU A 153 -20.38 9.85 -4.33
C GLU A 153 -19.08 10.35 -3.67
N LYS A 154 -18.60 9.67 -2.63
CA LYS A 154 -17.33 10.03 -1.95
C LYS A 154 -16.13 9.87 -2.89
N TRP A 155 -16.14 8.83 -3.70
CA TRP A 155 -15.10 8.56 -4.68
C TRP A 155 -15.01 9.66 -5.73
N THR A 156 -16.13 10.00 -6.36
CA THR A 156 -16.19 10.99 -7.45
C THR A 156 -15.93 12.41 -6.98
N LYS A 157 -16.48 12.83 -5.83
CA LYS A 157 -16.34 14.21 -5.35
C LYS A 157 -14.97 14.50 -4.74
N PHE A 158 -14.43 13.57 -3.94
CA PHE A 158 -13.25 13.85 -3.11
C PHE A 158 -12.06 12.93 -3.42
N ALA A 159 -12.28 11.62 -3.48
CA ALA A 159 -11.16 10.67 -3.54
C ALA A 159 -10.41 10.71 -4.88
N ILE A 160 -11.12 10.70 -6.02
CA ILE A 160 -10.49 10.78 -7.35
C ILE A 160 -9.69 12.07 -7.48
N THR A 161 -10.27 13.21 -7.10
CA THR A 161 -9.61 14.51 -7.22
C THR A 161 -8.34 14.56 -6.38
N SER A 162 -8.41 14.11 -5.12
CA SER A 162 -7.24 14.05 -4.24
C SER A 162 -6.17 13.09 -4.76
N LEU A 163 -6.58 11.92 -5.29
CA LEU A 163 -5.67 10.92 -5.85
C LEU A 163 -4.98 11.45 -7.11
N LEU A 164 -5.73 12.08 -8.02
CA LEU A 164 -5.22 12.60 -9.28
C LEU A 164 -4.24 13.75 -9.05
N VAL A 165 -4.52 14.63 -8.09
CA VAL A 165 -3.58 15.67 -7.67
C VAL A 165 -2.29 15.04 -7.11
N ASP A 166 -2.39 14.04 -6.23
CA ASP A 166 -1.21 13.34 -5.68
C ASP A 166 -0.43 12.63 -6.78
N LEU A 167 -1.09 11.99 -7.75
CA LEU A 167 -0.44 11.34 -8.89
C LEU A 167 0.28 12.37 -9.78
N ILE A 168 -0.33 13.51 -10.08
CA ILE A 168 0.27 14.56 -10.92
C ILE A 168 1.56 15.08 -10.30
N PHE A 169 1.56 15.42 -9.01
CA PHE A 169 2.78 15.86 -8.33
C PHE A 169 3.87 14.77 -8.33
N TYR A 170 3.52 13.50 -8.51
CA TYR A 170 4.44 12.36 -8.39
C TYR A 170 5.12 12.15 -9.74
N VAL A 171 4.31 12.13 -10.79
CA VAL A 171 4.77 12.11 -12.16
C VAL A 171 5.62 13.35 -12.46
N LEU A 172 5.25 14.53 -11.95
CA LEU A 172 6.08 15.74 -12.06
C LEU A 172 7.45 15.56 -11.39
N PHE A 173 7.48 15.05 -10.16
CA PHE A 173 8.73 14.73 -9.47
C PHE A 173 9.58 13.70 -10.23
N LEU A 174 8.98 12.62 -10.70
CA LEU A 174 9.64 11.54 -11.43
C LEU A 174 10.22 12.02 -12.77
N THR A 175 9.45 12.80 -13.52
CA THR A 175 9.90 13.37 -14.80
C THR A 175 11.04 14.37 -14.60
N CYS A 176 10.98 15.23 -13.59
CA CYS A 176 12.10 16.13 -13.28
C CYS A 176 13.35 15.36 -12.82
N LEU A 177 13.21 14.32 -12.00
CA LEU A 177 14.33 13.48 -11.54
C LEU A 177 14.99 12.73 -12.72
N THR A 178 14.18 12.17 -13.62
CA THR A 178 14.67 11.46 -14.81
C THR A 178 15.37 12.39 -15.78
N ILE A 179 14.80 13.57 -16.07
CA ILE A 179 15.44 14.58 -16.92
C ILE A 179 16.81 14.97 -16.34
N PHE A 180 16.89 15.23 -15.03
CA PHE A 180 18.16 15.56 -14.38
C PHE A 180 19.22 14.45 -14.52
N VAL A 181 18.82 13.19 -14.34
CA VAL A 181 19.73 12.04 -14.50
C VAL A 181 20.20 11.90 -15.95
N MET A 182 19.31 12.11 -16.92
CA MET A 182 19.63 12.01 -18.36
C MET A 182 20.55 13.14 -18.83
N ASP A 183 20.33 14.37 -18.38
CA ASP A 183 21.11 15.52 -18.81
C ASP A 183 22.50 15.58 -18.17
N GLN A 184 22.60 15.21 -16.87
CA GLN A 184 23.87 15.32 -16.16
C GLN A 184 24.71 14.05 -16.23
N GLY A 185 24.10 12.87 -16.09
CA GLY A 185 24.77 11.56 -16.07
C GLY A 185 25.94 11.42 -15.06
N PRO A 186 26.29 10.20 -14.64
CA PRO A 186 27.54 10.02 -13.92
C PRO A 186 28.72 10.42 -14.83
N LEU A 187 29.69 11.14 -14.25
CA LEU A 187 30.92 11.51 -14.95
C LEU A 187 31.63 10.25 -15.46
N ARG A 188 32.41 10.41 -16.53
CA ARG A 188 33.28 9.32 -16.99
C ARG A 188 34.41 9.10 -15.98
N PRO A 189 34.90 7.87 -15.78
CA PRO A 189 36.02 7.61 -14.86
C PRO A 189 37.28 8.45 -15.15
N THR A 190 37.48 8.84 -16.41
CA THR A 190 38.61 9.68 -16.86
C THR A 190 38.52 11.14 -16.41
N GLU A 191 37.35 11.60 -15.96
CA GLU A 191 37.10 12.99 -15.58
C GLU A 191 36.99 13.16 -14.05
N MET A 192 37.19 12.07 -13.30
CA MET A 192 37.07 12.03 -11.84
C MET A 192 38.44 12.19 -11.14
N ASP A 193 38.43 12.92 -10.03
CA ASP A 193 39.50 12.98 -9.04
C ASP A 193 39.46 11.77 -8.08
N GLU A 194 40.43 11.63 -7.19
CA GLU A 194 40.56 10.56 -6.19
C GLU A 194 39.35 10.50 -5.23
N GLN A 195 38.65 11.63 -5.00
CA GLN A 195 37.38 11.71 -4.27
C GLN A 195 36.13 11.41 -5.12
N GLY A 196 36.28 11.09 -6.41
CA GLY A 196 35.16 10.79 -7.33
C GLY A 196 34.37 12.03 -7.75
N CYS A 197 34.98 13.22 -7.70
CA CYS A 197 34.40 14.50 -8.14
C CYS A 197 35.07 14.98 -9.44
N ARG A 198 34.49 15.94 -10.17
CA ARG A 198 35.06 16.45 -11.43
C ARG A 198 36.44 17.09 -11.23
N ASN A 199 37.42 16.66 -12.01
CA ASN A 199 38.78 17.23 -11.98
C ASN A 199 38.81 18.65 -12.57
N THR A 200 39.01 19.67 -11.72
CA THR A 200 39.13 21.08 -12.12
C THR A 200 40.50 21.44 -12.71
N SER A 201 41.46 20.53 -12.61
CA SER A 201 42.85 20.66 -13.08
C SER A 201 43.03 20.51 -14.61
N ALA A 202 42.02 19.99 -15.33
CA ALA A 202 42.11 19.80 -16.79
C ALA A 202 41.91 21.10 -17.62
N GLY A 203 41.52 22.22 -16.98
CA GLY A 203 41.22 23.49 -17.66
C GLY A 203 42.31 24.56 -17.57
N MET A 204 43.34 24.40 -16.74
CA MET A 204 44.42 25.39 -16.59
C MET A 204 45.66 24.96 -17.37
N LYS A 205 45.76 25.37 -18.63
CA LYS A 205 47.07 25.68 -19.22
C LYS A 205 47.59 26.95 -18.53
N GLN A 206 48.19 26.84 -17.35
CA GLN A 206 48.97 27.94 -16.79
C GLN A 206 50.42 27.84 -17.30
N PRO A 207 51.00 28.93 -17.84
CA PRO A 207 52.43 28.99 -18.02
C PRO A 207 53.11 29.02 -16.65
N VAL A 208 54.15 28.21 -16.53
CA VAL A 208 55.04 28.11 -15.38
C VAL A 208 55.60 29.49 -15.04
N ASN A 209 55.19 30.06 -13.89
CA ASN A 209 55.99 30.89 -12.97
C ASN A 209 55.07 31.71 -12.04
N ALA A 210 54.64 31.10 -10.94
CA ALA A 210 54.34 31.82 -9.71
C ALA A 210 54.45 30.83 -8.54
N THR A 211 55.24 31.20 -7.54
CA THR A 211 55.42 30.52 -6.26
C THR A 211 54.08 30.21 -5.61
N SER A 212 53.66 28.94 -5.68
CA SER A 212 52.39 28.46 -5.16
C SER A 212 52.43 28.37 -3.64
N SER A 213 51.69 29.26 -2.98
CA SER A 213 51.22 29.03 -1.62
C SER A 213 50.33 27.79 -1.62
N PHE A 214 50.77 26.80 -0.86
CA PHE A 214 50.12 25.53 -0.62
C PHE A 214 48.79 25.77 0.11
N GLY A 215 47.69 25.68 -0.63
CA GLY A 215 46.33 25.72 -0.14
C GLY A 215 45.46 24.81 -0.99
N SER A 216 45.73 23.50 -0.95
CA SER A 216 44.89 22.48 -1.56
C SER A 216 43.57 22.41 -0.78
N GLY A 217 42.66 23.32 -1.10
CA GLY A 217 41.27 23.20 -0.71
C GLY A 217 40.60 22.17 -1.62
N SER A 218 40.55 20.92 -1.18
CA SER A 218 39.75 19.83 -1.76
C SER A 218 38.24 20.11 -1.60
N GLY A 219 37.77 21.22 -2.17
CA GLY A 219 36.38 21.61 -2.18
C GLY A 219 35.68 21.04 -3.40
N ARG A 220 34.46 20.53 -3.24
CA ARG A 220 33.63 20.10 -4.37
C ARG A 220 33.49 21.26 -5.36
N PRO A 221 33.55 21.01 -6.69
CA PRO A 221 33.41 22.08 -7.67
C PRO A 221 32.05 22.76 -7.48
N LYS A 222 32.08 24.09 -7.35
CA LYS A 222 30.87 24.92 -7.23
C LYS A 222 30.10 24.91 -8.55
N LEU A 223 28.77 24.85 -8.48
CA LEU A 223 27.93 24.98 -9.67
C LEU A 223 28.07 26.38 -10.28
N THR A 224 28.54 26.46 -11.53
CA THR A 224 28.61 27.71 -12.31
C THR A 224 27.56 27.77 -13.41
N ASN A 225 27.06 26.62 -13.86
CA ASN A 225 26.05 26.52 -14.91
C ASN A 225 24.65 26.76 -14.34
N TRP A 226 24.01 27.87 -14.76
CA TRP A 226 22.67 28.25 -14.30
C TRP A 226 21.60 27.17 -14.56
N ARG A 227 21.73 26.38 -15.65
CA ARG A 227 20.81 25.28 -15.97
C ARG A 227 20.79 24.20 -14.89
N ILE A 228 21.97 23.73 -14.46
CA ILE A 228 22.12 22.70 -13.44
C ILE A 228 21.59 23.20 -12.08
N ILE A 229 21.81 24.49 -11.79
CA ILE A 229 21.29 25.12 -10.56
C ILE A 229 19.76 25.08 -10.57
N VAL A 230 19.14 25.46 -11.69
CA VAL A 230 17.68 25.44 -11.83
C VAL A 230 17.15 24.02 -11.71
N GLU A 231 17.68 23.05 -12.45
CA GLU A 231 17.23 21.65 -12.41
C GLU A 231 17.33 21.05 -11.00
N LYS A 232 18.48 21.20 -10.33
CA LYS A 232 18.65 20.76 -8.94
C LYS A 232 17.66 21.46 -8.00
N SER A 233 17.47 22.78 -8.16
CA SER A 233 16.55 23.54 -7.31
C SER A 233 15.11 23.08 -7.46
N VAL A 234 14.67 22.76 -8.69
CA VAL A 234 13.33 22.26 -9.00
C VAL A 234 13.12 20.89 -8.35
N VAL A 235 14.05 19.95 -8.54
CA VAL A 235 13.94 18.61 -7.92
C VAL A 235 13.95 18.69 -6.39
N THR A 236 14.82 19.53 -5.82
CA THR A 236 14.88 19.73 -4.35
C THR A 236 13.58 20.36 -3.82
N CYS A 237 13.01 21.33 -4.54
CA CYS A 237 11.73 21.95 -4.16
C CYS A 237 10.58 20.94 -4.20
N LEU A 238 10.47 20.14 -5.26
CA LEU A 238 9.48 19.08 -5.37
C LEU A 238 9.65 18.02 -4.26
N LEU A 239 10.88 17.66 -3.92
CA LEU A 239 11.18 16.76 -2.80
C LEU A 239 10.67 17.33 -1.47
N LEU A 240 10.90 18.62 -1.20
CA LEU A 240 10.41 19.27 0.02
C LEU A 240 8.87 19.30 0.08
N ILE A 241 8.21 19.62 -1.03
CA ILE A 241 6.75 19.55 -1.14
C ILE A 241 6.26 18.12 -0.85
N ARG A 242 6.95 17.10 -1.36
CA ARG A 242 6.60 15.70 -1.09
C ARG A 242 6.75 15.31 0.36
N ILE A 243 7.86 15.66 0.98
CA ILE A 243 8.07 15.43 2.41
C ILE A 243 6.98 16.13 3.24
N LEU A 244 6.60 17.36 2.88
CA LEU A 244 5.53 18.10 3.56
C LEU A 244 4.17 17.39 3.45
N LEU A 245 3.77 16.95 2.24
CA LEU A 245 2.53 16.20 2.03
C LEU A 245 2.53 14.89 2.82
N GLU A 246 3.67 14.21 2.89
CA GLU A 246 3.83 12.97 3.64
C GLU A 246 3.69 13.19 5.15
N LEU A 247 4.26 14.29 5.67
CA LEU A 247 4.09 14.69 7.07
C LEU A 247 2.62 15.00 7.42
N LEU A 248 1.87 15.61 6.50
CA LEU A 248 0.42 15.83 6.69
C LEU A 248 -0.33 14.50 6.74
N LYS A 249 0.00 13.54 5.87
CA LYS A 249 -0.55 12.18 5.91
C LYS A 249 -0.22 11.47 7.23
N LEU A 250 1.01 11.62 7.73
CA LEU A 250 1.47 11.07 9.00
C LEU A 250 0.70 11.66 10.19
N ILE A 251 0.51 12.98 10.24
CA ILE A 251 -0.24 13.65 11.32
C ILE A 251 -1.69 13.16 11.36
N HIS A 252 -2.31 12.95 10.18
CA HIS A 252 -3.69 12.50 10.10
C HIS A 252 -3.85 11.01 10.47
N LYS A 253 -2.98 10.13 9.96
CA LYS A 253 -3.04 8.67 10.19
C LYS A 253 -2.33 8.20 11.48
N ARG A 254 -1.59 9.09 12.16
CA ARG A 254 -0.87 8.86 13.43
C ARG A 254 -0.03 7.57 13.41
N LEU A 255 -0.02 6.82 14.51
CA LEU A 255 0.80 5.61 14.69
C LEU A 255 0.39 4.44 13.79
N SER A 256 -0.85 4.43 13.29
CA SER A 256 -1.28 3.42 12.32
C SER A 256 -0.53 3.54 10.98
N TYR A 257 0.09 4.69 10.73
CA TYR A 257 0.87 4.96 9.53
C TYR A 257 2.12 4.09 9.43
N PHE A 258 2.85 3.91 10.54
CA PHE A 258 4.11 3.16 10.57
C PHE A 258 3.95 1.65 10.40
N MET A 259 2.72 1.13 10.42
CA MET A 259 2.47 -0.30 10.21
C MET A 259 2.43 -0.69 8.72
N SER A 260 2.42 0.28 7.80
CA SER A 260 2.33 0.02 6.36
C SER A 260 3.72 -0.04 5.72
N ILE A 261 4.03 -1.12 5.00
CA ILE A 261 5.36 -1.32 4.39
C ILE A 261 5.66 -0.30 3.27
N GLU A 262 4.64 0.16 2.56
CA GLU A 262 4.72 1.17 1.49
C GLU A 262 5.37 2.46 1.96
N VAL A 263 5.06 2.88 3.19
CA VAL A 263 5.60 4.11 3.79
C VAL A 263 7.12 4.08 3.86
N TYR A 264 7.70 2.91 4.19
CA TYR A 264 9.15 2.76 4.27
C TYR A 264 9.82 2.86 2.89
N PHE A 265 9.16 2.37 1.84
CA PHE A 265 9.67 2.53 0.47
C PHE A 265 9.66 4.00 0.03
N TYR A 266 8.58 4.75 0.28
CA TYR A 266 8.54 6.19 0.01
C TYR A 266 9.57 6.97 0.81
N LEU A 267 9.74 6.66 2.11
CA LEU A 267 10.75 7.29 2.95
C LEU A 267 12.18 7.01 2.43
N SER A 268 12.44 5.78 2.01
CA SER A 268 13.72 5.38 1.39
C SER A 268 13.99 6.14 0.08
N LEU A 269 12.97 6.32 -0.75
CA LEU A 269 13.06 7.15 -1.96
C LEU A 269 13.40 8.60 -1.62
N TYR A 270 12.69 9.22 -0.67
CA TYR A 270 12.94 10.62 -0.32
C TYR A 270 14.32 10.82 0.31
N PHE A 271 14.75 9.88 1.16
CA PHE A 271 16.07 9.91 1.79
C PHE A 271 17.20 9.73 0.77
N SER A 272 17.11 8.75 -0.13
CA SER A 272 18.10 8.54 -1.20
C SER A 272 18.18 9.74 -2.15
N THR A 273 17.04 10.34 -2.51
CA THR A 273 16.99 11.54 -3.34
C THR A 273 17.62 12.75 -2.64
N PHE A 274 17.39 12.90 -1.32
CA PHE A 274 18.03 13.95 -0.53
C PHE A 274 19.55 13.83 -0.53
N LEU A 275 20.09 12.62 -0.29
CA LEU A 275 21.54 12.37 -0.32
C LEU A 275 22.14 12.55 -1.73
N PHE A 276 21.39 12.23 -2.78
CA PHE A 276 21.81 12.49 -4.15
C PHE A 276 21.98 13.99 -4.43
N MET A 277 21.03 14.81 -3.95
CA MET A 277 21.00 16.25 -4.22
C MET A 277 21.92 17.08 -3.29
N TYR A 278 22.26 16.56 -2.10
CA TYR A 278 23.08 17.28 -1.11
C TYR A 278 24.60 17.19 -1.40
N PRO A 279 25.37 18.28 -1.36
CA PRO A 279 24.99 19.68 -1.09
C PRO A 279 24.51 20.43 -2.35
N PRO A 280 23.62 21.42 -2.19
CA PRO A 280 22.99 22.12 -3.32
C PRO A 280 24.00 22.95 -4.13
N ASP A 281 25.03 23.48 -3.49
CA ASP A 281 25.98 24.41 -4.12
C ASP A 281 27.07 23.72 -4.95
N SER A 282 27.09 22.38 -5.01
CA SER A 282 28.17 21.61 -5.63
C SER A 282 27.67 20.53 -6.59
N GLU A 283 28.52 20.15 -7.55
CA GLU A 283 28.21 19.06 -8.47
C GLU A 283 28.13 17.72 -7.71
N PRO A 284 27.24 16.79 -8.13
CA PRO A 284 27.15 15.47 -7.51
C PRO A 284 28.41 14.64 -7.84
N CYS A 285 29.13 14.22 -6.80
CA CYS A 285 30.26 13.31 -6.93
C CYS A 285 29.78 11.84 -7.00
N MET A 286 30.71 10.89 -7.15
CA MET A 286 30.41 9.46 -7.29
C MET A 286 29.46 8.92 -6.20
N TRP A 287 29.71 9.25 -4.93
CA TRP A 287 28.84 8.82 -3.82
C TRP A 287 27.40 9.34 -3.93
N ASN A 288 27.23 10.58 -4.37
CA ASN A 288 25.90 11.13 -4.64
C ASN A 288 25.22 10.34 -5.76
N TRP A 289 25.93 10.05 -6.85
CA TRP A 289 25.42 9.26 -7.97
C TRP A 289 25.01 7.83 -7.57
N MET A 290 25.68 7.21 -6.59
CA MET A 290 25.26 5.92 -6.05
C MET A 290 23.86 6.00 -5.40
N PHE A 291 23.59 7.06 -4.61
CA PHE A 291 22.26 7.31 -4.08
C PHE A 291 21.25 7.68 -5.17
N GLY A 292 21.69 8.39 -6.21
CA GLY A 292 20.88 8.69 -7.39
C GLY A 292 20.42 7.43 -8.13
N LEU A 293 21.29 6.43 -8.27
CA LEU A 293 20.96 5.14 -8.87
C LEU A 293 19.89 4.37 -8.05
N VAL A 294 19.98 4.41 -6.73
CA VAL A 294 18.96 3.80 -5.87
C VAL A 294 17.65 4.59 -5.97
N SER A 295 17.72 5.92 -5.92
CA SER A 295 16.56 6.82 -6.01
C SER A 295 15.79 6.63 -7.31
N ILE A 296 16.45 6.56 -8.47
CA ILE A 296 15.77 6.43 -9.76
C ILE A 296 15.02 5.09 -9.90
N VAL A 297 15.64 3.99 -9.45
CA VAL A 297 15.01 2.66 -9.47
C VAL A 297 13.81 2.62 -8.52
N LEU A 298 13.96 3.15 -7.31
CA LEU A 298 12.85 3.25 -6.35
C LEU A 298 11.73 4.17 -6.86
N ALA A 299 12.06 5.28 -7.52
CA ALA A 299 11.07 6.22 -8.04
C ALA A 299 10.20 5.57 -9.12
N TRP A 300 10.79 4.82 -10.05
CA TRP A 300 10.02 4.12 -11.07
C TRP A 300 9.24 2.91 -10.51
N SER A 301 9.81 2.16 -9.56
CA SER A 301 9.11 1.02 -8.97
C SER A 301 7.91 1.45 -8.11
N LEU A 302 8.00 2.59 -7.43
CA LEU A 302 6.94 3.13 -6.58
C LEU A 302 5.74 3.70 -7.37
N VAL A 303 5.90 3.98 -8.68
CA VAL A 303 4.76 4.28 -9.56
C VAL A 303 3.72 3.17 -9.52
N LEU A 304 4.15 1.90 -9.46
CA LEU A 304 3.24 0.75 -9.44
C LEU A 304 2.32 0.79 -8.23
N PHE A 305 2.84 1.17 -7.06
CA PHE A 305 2.07 1.31 -5.82
C PHE A 305 1.08 2.49 -5.88
N GLN A 306 1.46 3.60 -6.52
CA GLN A 306 0.57 4.77 -6.64
C GLN A 306 -0.68 4.51 -7.52
N ILE A 307 -0.62 3.53 -8.43
CA ILE A 307 -1.70 3.21 -9.38
C ILE A 307 -2.78 2.27 -8.78
N GLU A 308 -2.60 1.79 -7.55
CA GLU A 308 -3.53 0.87 -6.86
C GLU A 308 -4.99 1.36 -6.82
N CYS A 309 -5.19 2.67 -6.78
CA CYS A 309 -6.51 3.27 -6.67
C CYS A 309 -7.22 3.47 -8.03
N VAL A 310 -6.55 3.20 -9.16
CA VAL A 310 -7.17 3.30 -10.48
C VAL A 310 -7.91 1.98 -10.76
N SER A 311 -9.23 2.05 -10.96
CA SER A 311 -10.13 0.89 -10.97
C SER A 311 -9.75 -0.26 -11.90
N PHE A 312 -9.09 0.00 -13.04
CA PHE A 312 -8.68 -1.05 -13.97
C PHE A 312 -7.26 -1.59 -13.72
N THR A 313 -6.30 -0.70 -13.46
CA THR A 313 -4.88 -1.05 -13.31
C THR A 313 -4.50 -1.42 -11.87
N GLY A 314 -5.27 -0.97 -10.89
CA GLY A 314 -5.02 -1.16 -9.48
C GLY A 314 -5.08 -2.63 -9.03
N LEU A 315 -5.99 -3.41 -9.62
CA LEU A 315 -6.09 -4.85 -9.36
C LEU A 315 -4.79 -5.59 -9.75
N TYR A 316 -4.24 -5.28 -10.94
CA TYR A 316 -2.98 -5.88 -11.39
C TYR A 316 -1.79 -5.49 -10.52
N SER A 317 -1.74 -4.24 -10.04
CA SER A 317 -0.71 -3.80 -9.10
C SER A 317 -0.79 -4.56 -7.77
N LEU A 318 -2.00 -4.69 -7.21
CA LEU A 318 -2.24 -5.45 -5.98
C LEU A 318 -1.84 -6.93 -6.13
N MET A 319 -2.16 -7.53 -7.28
CA MET A 319 -1.72 -8.89 -7.61
C MET A 319 -0.19 -8.99 -7.63
N PHE A 320 0.48 -8.08 -8.33
CA PHE A 320 1.94 -8.06 -8.43
C PHE A 320 2.62 -7.95 -7.07
N GLN A 321 2.14 -7.06 -6.19
CA GLN A 321 2.72 -6.87 -4.86
C GLN A 321 2.58 -8.10 -3.96
N LYS A 322 1.41 -8.75 -3.98
CA LYS A 322 1.18 -9.98 -3.23
C LYS A 322 2.10 -11.10 -3.70
N VAL A 323 2.20 -11.30 -5.01
CA VAL A 323 3.12 -12.27 -5.62
C VAL A 323 4.56 -11.94 -5.22
N LEU A 324 5.00 -10.69 -5.34
CA LEU A 324 6.35 -10.27 -4.96
C LEU A 324 6.64 -10.54 -3.47
N ALA A 325 5.69 -10.26 -2.58
CA ALA A 325 5.83 -10.57 -1.16
C ALA A 325 5.96 -12.08 -0.90
N SER A 326 5.19 -12.91 -1.60
CA SER A 326 5.30 -14.37 -1.53
C SER A 326 6.65 -14.88 -2.08
N LEU A 327 7.12 -14.31 -3.20
CA LEU A 327 8.43 -14.63 -3.78
C LEU A 327 9.57 -14.29 -2.80
N VAL A 328 9.53 -13.13 -2.15
CA VAL A 328 10.53 -12.74 -1.13
C VAL A 328 10.53 -13.71 0.04
N LYS A 329 9.37 -14.14 0.54
CA LYS A 329 9.29 -15.15 1.62
C LYS A 329 9.94 -16.46 1.23
N VAL A 330 9.71 -16.94 0.00
CA VAL A 330 10.31 -18.18 -0.49
C VAL A 330 11.82 -18.02 -0.67
N LEU A 331 12.27 -16.92 -1.29
CA LEU A 331 13.70 -16.63 -1.46
C LEU A 331 14.45 -16.54 -0.11
N LEU A 332 13.82 -16.02 0.94
CA LEU A 332 14.40 -16.02 2.29
C LEU A 332 14.61 -17.44 2.85
N ILE A 333 13.72 -18.40 2.56
CA ILE A 333 13.92 -19.80 2.95
C ILE A 333 15.09 -20.41 2.17
N PHE A 334 15.17 -20.13 0.87
CA PHE A 334 16.21 -20.68 -0.02
C PHE A 334 17.56 -19.96 0.05
N CYS A 335 17.67 -18.84 0.77
CA CYS A 335 18.93 -18.10 0.92
C CYS A 335 20.06 -18.96 1.51
N PHE A 336 19.74 -19.92 2.40
CA PHE A 336 20.72 -20.85 2.96
C PHE A 336 21.33 -21.77 1.89
N PHE A 337 20.52 -22.23 0.93
CA PHE A 337 21.02 -23.01 -0.19
C PHE A 337 21.86 -22.15 -1.13
N ILE A 338 21.44 -20.90 -1.41
CA ILE A 338 22.23 -19.96 -2.24
C ILE A 338 23.61 -19.74 -1.62
N MET A 339 23.66 -19.50 -0.31
CA MET A 339 24.92 -19.35 0.42
C MET A 339 25.78 -20.62 0.40
N ALA A 340 25.17 -21.81 0.59
CA ALA A 340 25.89 -23.07 0.58
C ALA A 340 26.56 -23.36 -0.77
N PHE A 341 25.81 -23.21 -1.87
CA PHE A 341 26.35 -23.40 -3.22
C PHE A 341 27.35 -22.30 -3.60
N ALA A 342 27.10 -21.04 -3.20
CA ALA A 342 28.04 -19.94 -3.44
C ALA A 342 29.40 -20.19 -2.78
N MET A 343 29.41 -20.71 -1.54
CA MET A 343 30.66 -21.06 -0.86
C MET A 343 31.34 -22.28 -1.49
N ALA A 344 30.57 -23.27 -1.96
CA ALA A 344 31.11 -24.42 -2.68
C ALA A 344 31.77 -24.01 -4.02
N PHE A 345 31.13 -23.13 -4.79
CA PHE A 345 31.68 -22.61 -6.05
C PHE A 345 32.84 -21.65 -5.82
N TYR A 346 32.77 -20.78 -4.81
CA TYR A 346 33.91 -19.93 -4.40
C TYR A 346 35.14 -20.76 -4.06
N SER A 347 34.97 -21.84 -3.28
CA SER A 347 36.08 -22.71 -2.90
C SER A 347 36.64 -23.50 -4.08
N SER A 348 35.79 -23.95 -5.00
CA SER A 348 36.20 -24.83 -6.09
C SER A 348 36.72 -24.08 -7.33
N MET A 349 36.17 -22.89 -7.61
CA MET A 349 36.36 -22.14 -8.86
C MET A 349 37.07 -20.80 -8.65
N ARG A 350 37.92 -20.70 -7.63
CA ARG A 350 38.60 -19.44 -7.25
C ARG A 350 39.40 -18.78 -8.38
N SER A 351 39.81 -19.55 -9.39
CA SER A 351 40.54 -19.06 -10.57
C SER A 351 39.66 -18.28 -11.55
N SER A 352 38.34 -18.44 -11.50
CA SER A 352 37.39 -17.73 -12.37
C SER A 352 37.02 -16.37 -11.79
N THR A 353 36.98 -15.34 -12.63
CA THR A 353 36.71 -13.96 -12.18
C THR A 353 35.41 -13.79 -11.37
N PRO A 354 34.27 -14.44 -11.69
CA PRO A 354 33.03 -14.28 -10.93
C PRO A 354 33.05 -14.97 -9.56
N PHE A 355 33.96 -15.93 -9.35
CA PHE A 355 34.10 -16.70 -8.11
C PHE A 355 35.35 -16.33 -7.32
N SER A 356 36.01 -15.23 -7.69
CA SER A 356 37.25 -14.77 -7.06
C SER A 356 37.05 -14.18 -5.66
N THR A 357 35.89 -13.60 -5.40
CA THR A 357 35.50 -13.04 -4.10
C THR A 357 34.14 -13.60 -3.66
N VAL A 358 33.92 -13.68 -2.35
CA VAL A 358 32.66 -14.20 -1.79
C VAL A 358 31.44 -13.40 -2.25
N PRO A 359 31.42 -12.04 -2.27
CA PRO A 359 30.26 -11.30 -2.75
C PRO A 359 29.94 -11.57 -4.23
N TYR A 360 30.96 -11.65 -5.10
CA TYR A 360 30.74 -11.97 -6.51
C TYR A 360 30.28 -13.42 -6.70
N ALA A 361 30.80 -14.36 -5.90
CA ALA A 361 30.34 -15.75 -5.94
C ALA A 361 28.86 -15.88 -5.55
N ILE A 362 28.41 -15.13 -4.53
CA ILE A 362 26.99 -15.08 -4.14
C ILE A 362 26.14 -14.51 -5.26
N LEU A 363 26.55 -13.37 -5.84
CA LEU A 363 25.83 -12.74 -6.95
C LEU A 363 25.77 -13.65 -8.18
N LYS A 364 26.87 -14.30 -8.55
CA LYS A 364 26.90 -15.23 -9.67
C LYS A 364 26.09 -16.49 -9.39
N THR A 365 26.08 -16.98 -8.16
CA THR A 365 25.23 -18.14 -7.79
C THR A 365 23.75 -17.78 -7.84
N PHE A 366 23.38 -16.56 -7.43
CA PHE A 366 22.02 -16.04 -7.59
C PHE A 366 21.62 -15.87 -9.06
N ASP A 367 22.50 -15.32 -9.89
CA ASP A 367 22.31 -15.25 -11.35
C ASP A 367 22.09 -16.65 -11.96
N MET A 368 22.89 -17.63 -11.55
CA MET A 368 22.75 -19.02 -11.96
C MET A 368 21.43 -19.68 -11.49
N THR A 369 20.77 -19.20 -10.42
CA THR A 369 19.46 -19.77 -10.00
C THR A 369 18.33 -19.40 -10.96
N VAL A 370 18.46 -18.29 -11.69
CA VAL A 370 17.50 -17.85 -12.72
C VAL A 370 17.57 -18.75 -13.97
N GLY A 371 18.69 -19.44 -14.17
CA GLY A 371 18.91 -20.39 -15.27
C GLY A 371 20.08 -20.06 -16.19
N GLU A 372 20.79 -18.96 -15.96
CA GLU A 372 22.00 -18.59 -16.70
C GLU A 372 23.24 -19.34 -16.15
N LEU A 373 23.39 -20.60 -16.57
CA LEU A 373 24.37 -21.52 -15.98
C LEU A 373 25.79 -21.40 -16.54
N GLU A 374 25.95 -20.91 -17.78
CA GLU A 374 27.24 -20.82 -18.50
C GLU A 374 28.12 -22.10 -18.34
N PHE A 375 27.50 -23.28 -18.50
CA PHE A 375 28.10 -24.58 -18.18
C PHE A 375 29.47 -24.80 -18.85
N VAL A 376 29.58 -24.45 -20.13
CA VAL A 376 30.82 -24.66 -20.90
C VAL A 376 31.98 -23.88 -20.29
N THR A 377 31.75 -22.60 -19.97
CA THR A 377 32.78 -21.67 -19.49
C THR A 377 33.36 -22.07 -18.13
N TYR A 378 32.49 -22.41 -17.18
CA TYR A 378 32.94 -22.70 -15.82
C TYR A 378 33.16 -24.19 -15.55
N PHE A 379 32.46 -25.13 -16.20
CA PHE A 379 32.50 -26.54 -15.78
C PHE A 379 33.16 -27.49 -16.80
N VAL A 380 33.47 -26.99 -18.00
CA VAL A 380 34.10 -27.76 -19.08
C VAL A 380 35.46 -27.19 -19.47
N THR A 381 35.55 -25.89 -19.77
CA THR A 381 36.80 -25.27 -20.23
C THR A 381 37.79 -25.00 -19.11
N ALA A 382 37.30 -24.86 -17.87
CA ALA A 382 38.16 -24.72 -16.71
C ALA A 382 38.66 -26.10 -16.26
N ASP A 383 39.98 -26.19 -16.08
CA ASP A 383 40.63 -27.40 -15.56
C ASP A 383 40.79 -27.30 -14.03
N TYR A 384 40.02 -28.12 -13.32
CA TYR A 384 40.08 -28.25 -11.86
C TYR A 384 40.86 -29.51 -11.42
N GLY A 385 41.55 -30.18 -12.34
CA GLY A 385 42.29 -31.40 -12.09
C GLY A 385 41.42 -32.49 -11.47
N SER A 386 41.89 -33.10 -10.38
CA SER A 386 41.19 -34.19 -9.70
C SER A 386 39.82 -33.80 -9.10
N PHE A 387 39.54 -32.50 -8.93
CA PHE A 387 38.26 -32.02 -8.42
C PHE A 387 37.19 -31.86 -9.50
N GLN A 388 37.53 -31.98 -10.80
CA GLN A 388 36.59 -31.75 -11.92
C GLN A 388 35.28 -32.53 -11.75
N THR A 389 35.36 -33.82 -11.46
CA THR A 389 34.20 -34.69 -11.28
C THR A 389 33.35 -34.26 -10.08
N ALA A 390 33.98 -33.88 -8.96
CA ALA A 390 33.27 -33.42 -7.78
C ALA A 390 32.52 -32.11 -8.05
N VAL A 391 33.15 -31.18 -8.76
CA VAL A 391 32.54 -29.90 -9.16
C VAL A 391 31.35 -30.10 -10.08
N GLN A 392 31.45 -31.02 -11.04
CA GLN A 392 30.34 -31.38 -11.93
C GLN A 392 29.18 -32.08 -11.19
N CYS A 393 29.47 -32.90 -10.18
CA CYS A 393 28.45 -33.47 -9.31
C CYS A 393 27.71 -32.40 -8.50
N VAL A 394 28.45 -31.45 -7.90
CA VAL A 394 27.86 -30.31 -7.16
C VAL A 394 27.01 -29.44 -8.09
N PHE A 395 27.48 -29.18 -9.30
CA PHE A 395 26.71 -28.47 -10.32
C PHE A 395 25.41 -29.18 -10.68
N THR A 396 25.46 -30.50 -10.89
CA THR A 396 24.27 -31.28 -11.23
C THR A 396 23.23 -31.19 -10.10
N ALA A 397 23.67 -31.31 -8.84
CA ALA A 397 22.80 -31.12 -7.68
C ALA A 397 22.22 -29.69 -7.62
N PHE A 398 23.05 -28.68 -7.92
CA PHE A 398 22.62 -27.28 -7.99
C PHE A 398 21.51 -27.08 -9.04
N VAL A 399 21.67 -27.60 -10.26
CA VAL A 399 20.68 -27.45 -11.34
C VAL A 399 19.31 -28.04 -10.95
N VAL A 400 19.31 -29.22 -10.32
CA VAL A 400 18.07 -29.88 -9.87
C VAL A 400 17.39 -29.09 -8.75
N ILE A 401 18.15 -28.63 -7.76
CA ILE A 401 17.59 -27.98 -6.56
C ILE A 401 17.20 -26.53 -6.82
N MET A 402 18.02 -25.79 -7.57
CA MET A 402 17.86 -24.36 -7.77
C MET A 402 17.04 -24.07 -9.03
N PRO A 403 17.60 -23.98 -10.26
CA PRO A 403 16.79 -23.68 -11.44
C PRO A 403 15.54 -24.53 -11.64
N ILE A 404 15.58 -25.84 -11.38
CA ILE A 404 14.43 -26.71 -11.65
C ILE A 404 13.41 -26.63 -10.49
N ALA A 405 13.80 -27.02 -9.27
CA ALA A 405 12.85 -27.10 -8.17
C ALA A 405 12.40 -25.71 -7.67
N LEU A 406 13.32 -24.76 -7.50
CA LEU A 406 12.99 -23.41 -7.02
C LEU A 406 12.15 -22.65 -8.04
N MET A 407 12.51 -22.62 -9.33
CA MET A 407 11.71 -21.87 -10.32
C MET A 407 10.30 -22.45 -10.49
N ASN A 408 10.16 -23.78 -10.52
CA ASN A 408 8.84 -24.41 -10.57
C ASN A 408 8.00 -24.11 -9.32
N LEU A 409 8.62 -24.06 -8.14
CA LEU A 409 7.94 -23.65 -6.91
C LEU A 409 7.51 -22.18 -6.94
N LEU A 410 8.39 -21.27 -7.38
CA LEU A 410 8.07 -19.84 -7.49
C LEU A 410 6.92 -19.60 -8.48
N ILE A 411 6.91 -20.30 -9.63
CA ILE A 411 5.82 -20.24 -10.60
C ILE A 411 4.53 -20.80 -9.97
N GLY A 412 4.59 -21.95 -9.30
CA GLY A 412 3.41 -22.56 -8.67
C GLY A 412 2.77 -21.66 -7.60
N ILE A 413 3.57 -20.98 -6.78
CA ILE A 413 3.08 -20.03 -5.79
C ILE A 413 2.50 -18.78 -6.46
N ALA A 414 3.19 -18.23 -7.47
CA ALA A 414 2.70 -17.05 -8.18
C ALA A 414 1.34 -17.31 -8.85
N VAL A 415 1.16 -18.48 -9.48
CA VAL A 415 -0.12 -18.87 -10.09
C VAL A 415 -1.21 -19.03 -9.02
N GLY A 416 -0.91 -19.69 -7.91
CA GLY A 416 -1.87 -19.85 -6.81
C GLY A 416 -2.31 -18.53 -6.18
N ASP A 417 -1.38 -17.59 -6.00
CA ASP A 417 -1.68 -16.25 -5.47
C ASP A 417 -2.57 -15.43 -6.44
N ILE A 418 -2.29 -15.49 -7.74
CA ILE A 418 -3.07 -14.79 -8.77
C ILE A 418 -4.49 -15.35 -8.85
N GLU A 419 -4.65 -16.68 -8.82
CA GLU A 419 -5.96 -17.33 -8.85
C GLU A 419 -6.80 -16.97 -7.62
N GLY A 420 -6.18 -16.97 -6.43
CA GLY A 420 -6.85 -16.57 -5.19
C GLY A 420 -7.40 -15.14 -5.26
N ILE A 421 -6.60 -14.19 -5.77
CA ILE A 421 -7.01 -12.78 -5.87
C ILE A 421 -8.08 -12.58 -6.94
N THR A 422 -7.96 -13.27 -8.08
CA THR A 422 -8.94 -13.17 -9.16
C THR A 422 -10.31 -13.65 -8.69
N ARG A 423 -10.35 -14.79 -7.97
CA ARG A 423 -11.58 -15.31 -7.36
C ARG A 423 -12.17 -14.33 -6.35
N ASP A 424 -11.35 -13.74 -5.49
CA ASP A 424 -11.81 -12.73 -4.52
C ASP A 424 -12.37 -11.48 -5.21
N ALA A 425 -11.75 -11.04 -6.32
CA ALA A 425 -12.21 -9.90 -7.12
C ALA A 425 -13.51 -10.23 -7.89
N GLU A 426 -13.64 -11.43 -8.46
CA GLU A 426 -14.86 -11.90 -9.12
C GLU A 426 -16.03 -12.02 -8.13
N LEU A 427 -15.78 -12.52 -6.92
CA LEU A 427 -16.77 -12.52 -5.84
C LEU A 427 -17.16 -11.10 -5.40
N GLN A 428 -16.24 -10.14 -5.49
CA GLN A 428 -16.55 -8.73 -5.25
C GLN A 428 -17.38 -8.11 -6.38
N LEU A 429 -17.20 -8.54 -7.63
CA LEU A 429 -17.91 -8.05 -8.82
C LEU A 429 -19.30 -8.70 -9.04
N LEU A 430 -19.49 -9.96 -8.66
CA LEU A 430 -20.71 -10.74 -8.94
C LEU A 430 -21.81 -10.65 -7.89
N ALA A 431 -21.54 -10.02 -6.75
CA ALA A 431 -22.59 -9.64 -5.82
C ALA A 431 -22.62 -8.11 -5.71
#